data_AF-A0A7W0Z3P2-F1
#
_entry.id   AF-A0A7W0Z3P2-F1
#
_cell.length_a   1.000
_cell.length_b   1.000
_cell.length_c   1.000
_cell.angle_alpha   90.00
_cell.angle_beta   90.00
_cell.angle_gamma   90.00
#
_symmetry.space_group_name_H-M   'P 1'
#
loop_
_entity.id
_entity.type
_entity.pdbx_description
1 polymer ?
#
loop_
_entity_poly.entity_id
_entity_poly.type
_entity_poly.pdbx_seq_one_letter_code
_entity_poly.pdbx_strand_id
1 'polypeptide(L)'
;TGPGAYQLRIAAPEPGAYRLDLRQGDGAEAVTEATGFAILPSPELRPATGGDDLLRALAERTGGRVLDLDDPSAAFAASDVGGEPLREYRPVWFAPLALALALFLAEVAVRMGALGSLRARLEARS
;
A
#
# COMPACT_ATOMS: atom_id res chain seq x y z
N THR A 1 49.21 24.32 -23.25
CA THR A 1 48.12 23.34 -23.17
C THR A 1 47.18 23.79 -22.07
N GLY A 2 46.00 24.32 -22.41
CA GLY A 2 45.05 24.83 -21.43
C GLY A 2 44.17 23.69 -20.86
N PRO A 3 43.69 23.79 -19.62
CA PRO A 3 42.82 22.78 -19.03
C PRO A 3 41.54 22.63 -19.87
N GLY A 4 41.26 21.42 -20.33
CA GLY A 4 40.04 21.12 -21.07
C GLY A 4 38.82 21.25 -20.17
N ALA A 5 37.71 21.74 -20.72
CA ALA A 5 36.42 21.70 -20.04
C ALA A 5 35.81 20.30 -20.18
N TYR A 6 35.53 19.64 -19.06
CA TYR A 6 34.86 18.34 -19.02
C TYR A 6 33.47 18.48 -18.42
N GLN A 7 32.46 17.92 -19.07
CA GLN A 7 31.08 17.93 -18.60
C GLN A 7 30.59 16.50 -18.36
N LEU A 8 30.09 16.24 -17.14
CA LEU A 8 29.43 14.98 -16.78
C LEU A 8 27.92 15.20 -16.69
N ARG A 9 27.13 14.24 -17.19
CA ARG A 9 25.68 14.19 -17.00
C ARG A 9 25.30 12.86 -16.37
N ILE A 10 24.67 12.92 -15.21
CA ILE A 10 24.18 11.74 -14.49
C ILE A 10 22.66 11.70 -14.69
N ALA A 11 22.14 10.59 -15.20
CA ALA A 11 20.70 10.41 -15.36
C ALA A 11 20.10 9.94 -14.02
N ALA A 12 19.06 10.63 -13.54
CA ALA A 12 18.34 10.32 -12.30
C ALA A 12 19.25 10.07 -11.08
N PRO A 13 20.05 11.07 -10.67
CA PRO A 13 20.90 10.88 -9.51
C PRO A 13 20.08 10.80 -8.21
N GLU A 14 20.47 9.90 -7.32
CA GLU A 14 19.85 9.77 -5.99
C GLU A 14 20.34 10.88 -5.04
N PRO A 15 19.58 11.25 -4.01
CA PRO A 15 20.06 12.15 -2.97
C PRO A 15 21.28 11.58 -2.25
N GLY A 16 22.34 12.37 -2.12
CA GLY A 16 23.58 11.89 -1.51
C GLY A 16 24.80 12.75 -1.81
N ALA A 17 25.93 12.36 -1.23
CA ALA A 17 27.23 12.95 -1.51
C ALA A 17 27.95 12.17 -2.62
N TYR A 18 28.39 12.89 -3.65
CA TYR A 18 29.10 12.34 -4.78
C TYR A 18 30.54 12.85 -4.80
N ARG A 19 31.47 11.94 -5.11
CA ARG A 19 32.89 12.24 -5.33
C ARG A 19 33.27 11.90 -6.76
N LEU A 20 33.97 12.81 -7.40
CA LEU A 20 34.53 12.67 -8.74
C LEU A 20 36.04 12.66 -8.62
N ASP A 21 36.68 11.59 -9.08
CA ASP A 21 38.13 11.50 -9.19
C ASP A 21 38.51 11.52 -10.69
N LEU A 22 39.14 12.60 -11.13
CA LEU A 22 39.67 12.78 -12.48
C LEU A 22 41.12 12.32 -12.50
N ARG A 23 41.48 11.40 -13.40
CA ARG A 23 42.86 10.93 -13.57
C ARG A 23 43.35 11.32 -14.97
N GLN A 24 44.45 12.05 -15.04
CA GLN A 24 45.05 12.50 -16.30
C GLN A 24 46.50 12.03 -16.39
N GLY A 25 46.81 11.19 -17.38
CA GLY A 25 48.15 10.66 -17.67
C GLY A 25 48.13 9.19 -18.09
N ASP A 26 49.18 8.74 -18.78
CA ASP A 26 49.40 7.33 -19.14
C ASP A 26 50.64 6.83 -18.37
N GLY A 27 50.45 5.88 -17.44
CA GLY A 27 51.55 5.33 -16.61
C GLY A 27 51.78 6.02 -15.25
N ALA A 28 53.03 6.02 -14.78
CA ALA A 28 53.42 6.35 -13.40
C ALA A 28 53.28 7.84 -12.99
N GLU A 29 53.05 8.75 -13.94
CA GLU A 29 52.85 10.20 -13.71
C GLU A 29 51.37 10.63 -13.88
N ALA A 30 50.42 9.77 -13.51
CA ALA A 30 49.01 10.15 -13.55
C ALA A 30 48.67 11.16 -12.43
N VAL A 31 48.28 12.38 -12.82
CA VAL A 31 47.74 13.39 -11.89
C VAL A 31 46.29 13.03 -11.57
N THR A 32 45.96 12.94 -10.27
CA THR A 32 44.57 12.70 -9.81
C THR A 32 44.03 13.96 -9.16
N GLU A 33 42.92 14.48 -9.66
CA GLU A 33 42.18 15.61 -9.08
C GLU A 33 40.83 15.11 -8.56
N ALA A 34 40.50 15.45 -7.32
CA ALA A 34 39.25 15.03 -6.68
C ALA A 34 38.36 16.24 -6.40
N THR A 35 37.08 16.14 -6.76
CA THR A 35 36.06 17.13 -6.42
C THR A 35 34.79 16.45 -5.91
N GLY A 36 33.98 17.17 -5.14
CA GLY A 36 32.76 16.64 -4.52
C GLY A 36 31.59 17.58 -4.66
N PHE A 37 30.39 17.02 -4.75
CA PHE A 37 29.14 17.75 -4.73
C PHE A 37 28.05 16.93 -4.02
N ALA A 38 27.00 17.61 -3.54
CA ALA A 38 25.89 16.96 -2.84
C ALA A 38 24.58 17.22 -3.56
N ILE A 39 23.76 16.17 -3.66
CA ILE A 39 22.40 16.23 -4.17
C ILE A 39 21.46 16.15 -2.97
N LEU A 40 20.72 17.23 -2.75
CA LEU A 40 19.77 17.32 -1.65
C LEU A 40 18.51 16.49 -1.98
N PRO A 41 17.87 15.88 -0.97
CA PRO A 41 16.56 15.27 -1.13
C PRO A 41 15.52 16.24 -1.69
N SER A 42 14.52 15.70 -2.38
CA SER A 42 13.39 16.48 -2.92
C SER A 42 12.79 17.38 -1.83
N PRO A 43 12.47 18.65 -2.14
CA PRO A 43 11.85 19.55 -1.17
C PRO A 43 10.50 19.03 -0.66
N GLU A 44 9.80 18.18 -1.41
CA GLU A 44 8.53 17.57 -1.00
C GLU A 44 8.68 16.58 0.17
N LEU A 45 9.88 16.01 0.35
CA LEU A 45 10.17 15.10 1.46
C LEU A 45 10.55 15.85 2.75
N ARG A 46 10.61 17.19 2.71
CA ARG A 46 10.90 17.98 3.90
C ARG A 46 9.63 18.09 4.74
N PRO A 47 9.73 17.97 6.07
CA PRO A 47 8.60 18.23 6.95
C PRO A 47 8.02 19.62 6.67
N ALA A 48 6.70 19.68 6.42
CA ALA A 48 6.01 20.94 6.22
C ALA A 48 5.99 21.72 7.54
N THR A 49 6.47 22.95 7.51
CA THR A 49 6.37 23.83 8.68
C THR A 49 4.90 24.15 8.94
N GLY A 50 4.37 23.81 10.12
CA GLY A 50 2.96 23.97 10.46
C GLY A 50 2.03 22.84 10.00
N GLY A 51 2.58 21.69 9.58
CA GLY A 51 1.79 20.51 9.20
C GLY A 51 0.84 20.06 10.32
N ASP A 52 1.29 20.11 11.57
CA ASP A 52 0.50 19.69 12.73
C ASP A 52 -0.74 20.56 12.94
N ASP A 53 -0.64 21.87 12.68
CA ASP A 53 -1.78 22.79 12.81
C ASP A 53 -2.81 22.54 11.72
N LEU A 54 -2.36 22.22 10.49
CA LEU A 54 -3.25 21.83 9.41
C LEU A 54 -3.96 20.50 9.72
N LEU A 55 -3.24 19.51 10.22
CA LEU A 55 -3.81 18.22 10.61
C LEU A 55 -4.84 18.39 11.74
N ARG A 56 -4.56 19.26 12.72
CA ARG A 56 -5.50 19.59 13.80
C ARG A 56 -6.77 20.27 13.26
N ALA A 57 -6.62 21.26 12.38
CA ALA A 57 -7.76 21.91 11.73
C ALA A 57 -8.59 20.95 10.88
N LEU A 58 -7.96 19.98 10.21
CA LEU A 58 -8.66 18.92 9.46
C LEU A 58 -9.43 17.98 10.41
N ALA A 59 -8.82 17.58 11.52
CA ALA A 59 -9.48 16.74 12.52
C ALA A 59 -10.71 17.46 13.10
N GLU A 60 -10.58 18.74 13.47
CA GLU A 60 -11.70 19.56 13.96
C GLU A 60 -12.85 19.68 12.96
N ARG A 61 -12.55 19.84 11.67
CA ARG A 61 -13.57 20.00 10.62
C ARG A 61 -14.23 18.70 10.18
N THR A 62 -13.54 17.57 10.29
CA THR A 62 -14.02 16.25 9.84
C THR A 62 -14.55 15.40 10.99
N GLY A 63 -14.34 15.83 12.24
CA GLY A 63 -14.56 14.99 13.42
C GLY A 63 -13.53 13.87 13.56
N GLY A 64 -12.44 13.92 12.80
CA GLY A 64 -11.34 12.95 12.89
C GLY A 64 -10.44 13.17 14.11
N ARG A 65 -9.28 12.50 14.12
CA ARG A 65 -8.24 12.68 15.13
C ARG A 65 -6.87 12.79 14.49
N VAL A 66 -5.97 13.54 15.10
CA VAL A 66 -4.54 13.52 14.76
C VAL A 66 -3.91 12.32 15.47
N LEU A 67 -3.13 11.53 14.74
CA LEU A 67 -2.42 10.38 15.28
C LEU A 67 -1.02 10.80 15.70
N ASP A 68 -0.58 10.32 16.86
CA ASP A 68 0.78 10.50 17.34
C ASP A 68 1.72 9.46 16.73
N LEU A 69 2.92 9.88 16.34
CA LEU A 69 3.97 9.00 15.83
C LEU A 69 4.58 8.15 16.95
N ASP A 70 4.54 8.64 18.19
CA ASP A 70 5.05 7.93 19.37
C ASP A 70 4.07 6.86 19.87
N ASP A 71 2.82 6.87 19.39
CA ASP A 71 1.81 5.83 19.65
C ASP A 71 1.19 5.30 18.33
N PRO A 72 1.88 4.40 17.62
CA PRO A 72 1.36 3.80 16.39
C PRO A 72 0.14 2.91 16.63
N SER A 73 -0.05 2.43 17.86
CA SER A 73 -1.17 1.56 18.21
C SER A 73 -2.50 2.31 18.22
N ALA A 74 -2.47 3.61 18.49
CA ALA A 74 -3.63 4.50 18.45
C ALA A 74 -4.34 4.50 17.09
N ALA A 75 -3.64 4.21 15.98
CA ALA A 75 -4.24 4.11 14.65
C ALA A 75 -5.31 3.00 14.56
N PHE A 76 -5.12 1.92 15.32
CA PHE A 76 -5.97 0.74 15.31
C PHE A 76 -6.93 0.66 16.50
N ALA A 77 -6.76 1.53 17.51
CA ALA A 77 -7.71 1.65 18.59
C ALA A 77 -9.06 2.08 18.02
N ALA A 78 -10.12 1.35 18.40
CA ALA A 78 -11.49 1.69 18.02
C ALA A 78 -11.74 3.17 18.34
N SER A 79 -12.18 3.92 17.33
CA SER A 79 -12.40 5.35 17.48
C SER A 79 -13.57 5.59 18.44
N ASP A 80 -13.35 6.33 19.53
CA ASP A 80 -14.43 6.98 20.31
C ASP A 80 -15.12 8.11 19.52
N VAL A 81 -14.63 8.39 18.31
CA VAL A 81 -15.28 9.27 17.34
C VAL A 81 -16.63 8.66 17.02
N GLY A 82 -17.71 9.27 17.51
CA GLY A 82 -19.10 8.86 17.34
C GLY A 82 -19.64 8.86 15.90
N GLY A 83 -18.77 8.70 14.91
CA GLY A 83 -19.16 8.23 13.59
C GLY A 83 -19.37 6.73 13.67
N GLU A 84 -20.58 6.28 13.35
CA GLU A 84 -20.86 4.86 13.11
C GLU A 84 -19.71 4.27 12.28
N PRO A 85 -19.10 3.14 12.71
CA PRO A 85 -18.09 2.48 11.89
C PRO A 85 -18.66 2.35 10.49
N LEU A 86 -17.84 2.61 9.47
CA LEU A 86 -18.22 2.52 8.06
C LEU A 86 -18.57 1.05 7.75
N ARG A 87 -19.71 0.59 8.25
CA ARG A 87 -20.36 -0.64 7.89
C ARG A 87 -20.94 -0.33 6.54
N GLU A 88 -20.13 -0.56 5.51
CA GLU A 88 -20.62 -0.68 4.15
C GLU A 88 -21.56 -1.89 4.15
N TYR A 89 -22.81 -1.66 4.57
CA TYR A 89 -23.84 -2.67 4.68
C TYR A 89 -24.28 -2.97 3.26
N ARG A 90 -23.50 -3.82 2.56
CA ARG A 90 -23.93 -4.32 1.27
C ARG A 90 -25.14 -5.21 1.52
N PRO A 91 -26.33 -4.86 0.99
CA PRO A 91 -27.51 -5.66 1.20
C PRO A 91 -27.26 -7.04 0.59
N VAL A 92 -27.20 -8.06 1.44
CA VAL A 92 -27.13 -9.45 0.99
C VAL A 92 -28.48 -9.76 0.36
N TRP A 93 -28.48 -10.09 -0.93
CA TRP A 93 -29.69 -10.53 -1.61
C TRP A 93 -29.99 -11.97 -1.15
N PHE A 94 -30.82 -12.11 -0.11
CA PHE A 94 -31.13 -13.41 0.48
C PHE A 94 -31.77 -14.39 -0.51
N ALA A 95 -32.51 -13.89 -1.51
CA ALA A 95 -33.14 -14.73 -2.53
C ALA A 95 -32.13 -15.53 -3.39
N PRO A 96 -31.15 -14.91 -4.09
CA PRO A 96 -30.14 -15.67 -4.83
C PRO A 96 -29.24 -16.51 -3.91
N LEU A 97 -28.97 -16.07 -2.68
CA LEU A 97 -28.20 -16.87 -1.71
C LEU A 97 -28.95 -18.16 -1.32
N ALA A 98 -30.24 -18.05 -1.01
CA ALA A 98 -31.08 -19.20 -0.69
C ALA A 98 -31.22 -20.15 -1.89
N LEU A 99 -31.38 -19.60 -3.10
CA LEU A 99 -31.42 -20.39 -4.33
C LEU A 99 -30.10 -21.13 -4.58
N ALA A 100 -28.96 -20.45 -4.43
CA ALA A 100 -27.63 -21.05 -4.57
C ALA A 100 -27.42 -22.19 -3.56
N LEU A 101 -27.83 -21.98 -2.30
CA LEU A 101 -27.78 -23.00 -1.26
C LEU A 101 -28.66 -24.21 -1.61
N ALA A 102 -29.89 -23.97 -2.07
CA ALA A 102 -30.81 -25.04 -2.47
C ALA A 102 -30.26 -25.86 -3.65
N LEU A 103 -29.72 -25.20 -4.68
CA LEU A 103 -29.10 -25.86 -5.83
C LEU A 103 -27.86 -26.67 -5.44
N PHE A 104 -27.03 -26.12 -4.57
CA PHE A 104 -25.86 -26.82 -4.04
C PHE A 104 -26.24 -28.09 -3.30
N LEU A 105 -27.23 -28.03 -2.40
CA LEU A 105 -27.73 -29.20 -1.67
C LEU A 105 -28.37 -30.23 -2.61
N ALA A 106 -29.09 -29.78 -3.64
CA ALA A 106 -29.69 -30.67 -4.64
C ALA A 106 -28.60 -31.40 -5.45
N GLU A 107 -27.53 -30.71 -5.84
CA GLU A 107 -26.38 -31.28 -6.57
C GLU A 107 -25.67 -32.35 -5.72
N VAL A 108 -25.40 -32.04 -4.46
CA VAL A 108 -24.79 -32.97 -3.49
C VAL A 108 -25.69 -34.19 -3.28
N ALA A 109 -27.00 -33.99 -3.15
CA ALA A 109 -27.97 -35.09 -3.01
C ALA A 109 -28.00 -36.01 -4.24
N VAL A 110 -27.88 -35.45 -5.45
CA VAL A 110 -27.76 -36.23 -6.70
C VAL A 110 -26.47 -37.06 -6.68
N ARG A 111 -25.32 -36.44 -6.36
CA ARG A 111 -24.02 -37.13 -6.30
C ARG A 111 -23.99 -38.24 -5.26
N MET A 112 -24.65 -38.04 -4.12
CA MET A 112 -24.72 -39.03 -3.05
C MET A 112 -25.75 -40.14 -3.31
N GLY A 113 -26.43 -40.16 -4.46
CA GLY A 113 -27.43 -41.18 -4.77
C GLY A 113 -28.71 -41.09 -3.90
N ALA A 114 -28.94 -39.95 -3.24
CA ALA A 114 -30.09 -39.74 -2.36
C ALA A 114 -31.41 -39.87 -3.15
N LEU A 115 -31.43 -39.48 -4.43
CA LEU A 115 -32.61 -39.63 -5.30
C LEU A 115 -33.02 -41.09 -5.53
N GLY A 116 -32.05 -42.00 -5.65
CA GLY A 116 -32.32 -43.43 -5.81
C GLY A 116 -32.86 -44.06 -4.52
N SER A 117 -32.27 -43.71 -3.38
CA SER A 117 -32.72 -44.20 -2.06
C SER A 117 -34.08 -43.64 -1.64
N LEU A 118 -34.40 -42.38 -2.00
CA LEU A 118 -35.73 -41.79 -1.79
C LEU A 118 -36.82 -42.47 -2.63
N ARG A 119 -36.55 -42.77 -3.90
CA ARG A 119 -37.50 -43.51 -4.77
C ARG A 119 -37.78 -44.91 -4.26
N ALA A 120 -36.75 -45.67 -3.92
CA ALA A 120 -36.90 -47.02 -3.37
C ALA A 120 -37.71 -47.03 -2.05
N ARG A 121 -37.59 -45.99 -1.22
CA ARG A 121 -38.37 -45.84 0.02
C ARG A 121 -39.83 -45.47 -0.20
N LEU A 122 -40.16 -44.77 -1.28
CA LEU A 122 -41.54 -44.44 -1.62
C LEU A 122 -42.28 -45.65 -2.20
N GLU A 123 -41.61 -46.45 -3.02
CA GLU A 123 -42.15 -47.69 -3.59
C GLU A 123 -42.29 -48.81 -2.55
N ALA A 124 -41.41 -48.88 -1.55
CA ALA A 124 -41.52 -49.84 -0.44
C ALA A 124 -42.67 -49.55 0.54
N ARG A 125 -43.37 -48.41 0.39
CA ARG A 125 -44.41 -47.94 1.29
C ARG A 125 -45.82 -47.95 0.67
N SER A 126 -45.94 -48.30 -0.61
CA SER A 126 -47.19 -48.57 -1.35
C SER A 126 -47.45 -50.06 -1.44
#